data_AF-I0FFD4-F1
#
_entry.id   AF-I0FFD4-F1
#
_cell.length_a   1.000
_cell.length_b   1.000
_cell.length_c   1.000
_cell.angle_alpha   90.00
_cell.angle_beta   90.00
_cell.angle_gamma   90.00
#
_symmetry.space_group_name_H-M   'P 1'
#
loop_
_entity.id
_entity.type
_entity.pdbx_description
1 polymer ?
#
loop_
_entity_poly.entity_id
_entity_poly.type
_entity_poly.pdbx_seq_one_letter_code
_entity_poly.pdbx_strand_id
1 'polypeptide(L)'
;MKSTKKPTCHNKYQHKLIVLTSTINYMNLNFKKYTQSKILHYFNNNLKNNEQKEVKLKTLQNYLYKLEKELKITNNYYQHLGVNMGTEVYYELKYFKKKCYRKINKYFKDKKNNRFKFRVQKKIDATKN
;
A
#
# COMPACT_ATOMS: atom_id res chain seq x y z
N MET A 1 -26.23 1.45 18.44
CA MET A 1 -24.81 1.15 18.10
C MET A 1 -24.63 1.27 16.60
N LYS A 2 -23.74 2.17 16.12
CA LYS A 2 -23.43 2.26 14.68
C LYS A 2 -22.81 0.93 14.25
N SER A 3 -23.49 0.18 13.39
CA SER A 3 -22.90 -0.99 12.74
C SER A 3 -21.67 -0.52 11.96
N THR A 4 -20.48 -0.75 12.48
CA THR A 4 -19.24 -0.50 11.76
C THR A 4 -19.20 -1.52 10.62
N LYS A 5 -19.60 -1.10 9.42
CA LYS A 5 -19.44 -1.89 8.20
C LYS A 5 -17.99 -2.37 8.17
N LYS A 6 -17.78 -3.68 8.36
CA LYS A 6 -16.46 -4.31 8.23
C LYS A 6 -15.83 -3.78 6.94
N PRO A 7 -14.58 -3.29 6.96
CA PRO A 7 -13.96 -2.75 5.77
C PRO A 7 -13.99 -3.83 4.68
N THR A 8 -14.42 -3.45 3.48
CA THR A 8 -14.61 -4.31 2.31
C THR A 8 -13.34 -5.00 1.79
N CYS A 9 -12.22 -4.90 2.53
CA CYS A 9 -10.96 -5.57 2.21
C CYS A 9 -10.82 -6.86 3.03
N HIS A 10 -11.18 -8.00 2.45
CA HIS A 10 -10.87 -9.31 3.05
C HIS A 10 -9.37 -9.64 3.02
N ASN A 11 -8.57 -8.89 2.26
CA ASN A 11 -7.13 -9.13 2.15
C ASN A 11 -6.34 -8.22 3.11
N LYS A 12 -5.67 -8.82 4.11
CA LYS A 12 -4.82 -8.13 5.10
C LYS A 12 -3.78 -7.22 4.43
N TYR A 13 -3.17 -7.69 3.34
CA TYR A 13 -2.16 -6.93 2.61
C TYR A 13 -2.74 -5.72 1.89
N GLN A 14 -3.94 -5.85 1.29
CA GLN A 14 -4.66 -4.72 0.67
C GLN A 14 -4.97 -3.64 1.71
N HIS A 15 -5.44 -4.03 2.90
CA HIS A 15 -5.71 -3.10 3.98
C HIS A 15 -4.46 -2.32 4.39
N LYS A 16 -3.32 -3.02 4.57
CA LYS A 16 -2.05 -2.38 4.89
C LYS A 16 -1.61 -1.33 3.86
N LEU A 17 -1.83 -1.58 2.57
CA LEU A 17 -1.56 -0.59 1.52
C LEU A 17 -2.49 0.63 1.59
N ILE A 18 -3.78 0.44 1.93
CA ILE A 18 -4.74 1.53 2.13
C ILE A 18 -4.34 2.39 3.32
N VAL A 19 -3.98 1.76 4.45
CA VAL A 19 -3.51 2.45 5.65
C VAL A 19 -2.23 3.23 5.34
N LEU A 20 -1.25 2.61 4.67
CA LEU A 20 -0.02 3.28 4.27
C LEU A 20 -0.27 4.49 3.36
N THR A 21 -1.17 4.36 2.39
CA THR A 21 -1.57 5.47 1.51
C THR A 21 -2.17 6.63 2.30
N SER A 22 -2.96 6.32 3.33
CA SER A 22 -3.55 7.30 4.24
C SER A 22 -2.47 7.99 5.08
N THR A 23 -1.51 7.22 5.60
CA THR A 23 -0.36 7.73 6.34
C THR A 23 0.46 8.69 5.49
N ILE A 24 0.82 8.32 4.26
CA ILE A 24 1.56 9.19 3.34
C ILE A 24 0.79 10.49 3.07
N ASN A 25 -0.53 10.40 2.81
CA ASN A 25 -1.36 11.59 2.60
C ASN A 25 -1.35 12.53 3.82
N TYR A 26 -1.49 11.97 5.03
CA TYR A 26 -1.42 12.76 6.25
C TYR A 26 -0.04 13.42 6.39
N MET A 27 1.03 12.67 6.15
CA MET A 27 2.38 13.21 6.30
C MET A 27 2.67 14.33 5.31
N ASN A 28 2.24 14.20 4.05
CA ASN A 28 2.38 15.25 3.05
C ASN A 28 1.64 16.55 3.41
N LEU A 29 0.53 16.45 4.12
CA LEU A 29 -0.26 17.62 4.54
C LEU A 29 0.31 18.29 5.81
N ASN A 30 1.02 17.54 6.66
CA ASN A 30 1.40 18.02 8.00
C ASN A 30 2.92 18.24 8.17
N PHE A 31 3.76 17.70 7.29
CA PHE A 31 5.20 17.81 7.40
C PHE A 31 5.80 18.29 6.08
N LYS A 32 6.68 19.30 6.15
CA LYS A 32 7.47 19.75 5.00
C LYS A 32 8.47 18.68 4.53
N LYS A 33 9.08 17.95 5.48
CA LYS A 33 10.04 16.86 5.24
C LYS A 33 9.86 15.77 6.30
N TYR A 34 10.11 14.51 5.93
CA TYR A 34 10.02 13.38 6.85
C TYR A 34 10.85 12.19 6.35
N THR A 35 11.25 11.31 7.27
CA THR A 35 12.07 10.12 6.96
C THR A 35 11.21 8.85 6.87
N GLN A 36 11.76 7.77 6.28
CA GLN A 36 11.11 6.45 6.29
C GLN A 36 10.80 5.95 7.71
N SER A 37 11.67 6.24 8.69
CA SER A 37 11.43 5.91 10.11
C SER A 37 10.20 6.64 10.66
N LYS A 38 10.01 7.90 10.28
CA LYS A 38 8.80 8.67 10.67
C LYS A 38 7.55 8.09 10.02
N ILE A 39 7.61 7.69 8.75
CA ILE A 39 6.51 6.97 8.09
C ILE A 39 6.20 5.67 8.84
N LEU A 40 7.22 4.89 9.19
CA LEU A 40 7.07 3.62 9.90
C LEU A 40 6.36 3.81 11.24
N HIS A 41 6.75 4.82 12.01
CA HIS A 41 6.13 5.15 13.28
C HIS A 41 4.63 5.42 13.13
N TYR A 42 4.24 6.36 12.26
CA TYR A 42 2.83 6.69 12.05
C TYR A 42 2.05 5.52 11.43
N PHE A 43 2.68 4.77 10.53
CA PHE A 43 2.08 3.60 9.92
C PHE A 43 1.79 2.51 10.97
N ASN A 44 2.75 2.17 11.83
CA ASN A 44 2.57 1.18 12.88
C ASN A 44 1.52 1.62 13.92
N ASN A 45 1.49 2.90 14.30
CA ASN A 45 0.43 3.44 15.17
C ASN A 45 -0.95 3.26 14.53
N ASN A 46 -1.09 3.58 13.24
CA ASN A 46 -2.35 3.36 12.52
C ASN A 46 -2.71 1.87 12.41
N LEU A 47 -1.72 0.98 12.22
CA LEU A 47 -1.96 -0.47 12.22
C LEU A 47 -2.45 -0.96 13.58
N LYS A 48 -1.83 -0.51 14.67
CA LYS A 48 -2.22 -0.85 16.05
C LYS A 48 -3.65 -0.41 16.35
N ASN A 49 -4.03 0.80 15.94
CA ASN A 49 -5.40 1.32 16.07
C ASN A 49 -6.43 0.54 15.24
N ASN A 50 -6.00 -0.20 14.22
CA ASN A 50 -6.84 -1.10 13.42
C ASN A 50 -6.66 -2.58 13.83
N GLU A 51 -6.12 -2.85 15.02
CA GLU A 51 -5.88 -4.21 15.55
C GLU A 51 -4.98 -5.07 14.62
N GLN A 52 -4.08 -4.43 13.88
CA GLN A 52 -3.15 -5.11 12.98
C GLN A 52 -1.74 -5.14 13.56
N LYS A 53 -1.03 -6.25 13.30
CA LYS A 53 0.39 -6.38 13.65
C LYS A 53 1.23 -5.33 12.92
N GLU A 54 2.08 -4.66 13.69
CA GLU A 54 3.13 -3.76 13.24
C GLU A 54 4.06 -4.43 12.23
N VAL A 55 4.78 -3.61 11.47
CA VAL A 55 5.73 -4.08 10.47
C VAL A 55 7.14 -3.55 10.74
N LYS A 56 8.13 -4.24 10.18
CA LYS A 56 9.52 -3.78 10.15
C LYS A 56 9.77 -2.85 8.96
N LEU A 57 10.85 -2.07 9.02
CA LEU A 57 11.25 -1.13 7.97
C LEU A 57 11.33 -1.78 6.58
N LYS A 58 11.91 -2.98 6.47
CA LYS A 58 12.00 -3.70 5.19
C LYS A 58 10.62 -4.01 4.58
N THR A 59 9.64 -4.33 5.42
CA THR A 59 8.26 -4.57 4.97
C THR A 59 7.60 -3.28 4.49
N LEU A 60 7.83 -2.16 5.20
CA LEU A 60 7.39 -0.84 4.75
C LEU A 60 7.97 -0.48 3.37
N GLN A 61 9.27 -0.70 3.17
CA GLN A 61 9.93 -0.46 1.88
C GLN A 61 9.31 -1.28 0.74
N ASN A 62 8.99 -2.56 1.00
CA ASN A 62 8.30 -3.40 0.01
C ASN A 62 6.89 -2.86 -0.34
N TYR A 63 6.18 -2.31 0.64
CA TYR A 63 4.88 -1.67 0.39
C TYR A 63 5.05 -0.41 -0.45
N LEU A 64 6.01 0.45 -0.12
CA LEU A 64 6.30 1.68 -0.87
C LEU A 64 6.72 1.39 -2.32
N TYR A 65 7.55 0.36 -2.53
CA TYR A 65 7.90 -0.14 -3.86
C TYR A 65 6.65 -0.57 -4.63
N LYS A 66 5.72 -1.28 -3.98
CA LYS A 66 4.50 -1.75 -4.63
C LYS A 66 3.54 -0.61 -4.98
N LEU A 67 3.43 0.41 -4.12
CA LEU A 67 2.65 1.61 -4.40
C LEU A 67 3.16 2.35 -5.65
N GLU A 68 4.48 2.37 -5.83
CA GLU A 68 5.14 3.07 -6.93
C GLU A 68 5.17 2.25 -8.22
N LYS A 69 5.75 1.04 -8.19
CA LYS A 69 6.04 0.27 -9.41
C LYS A 69 4.82 -0.49 -9.92
N GLU A 70 4.10 -1.18 -9.05
CA GLU A 70 2.97 -2.01 -9.45
C GLU A 70 1.67 -1.20 -9.55
N LEU A 71 1.36 -0.42 -8.51
CA LEU A 71 0.10 0.31 -8.45
C LEU A 71 0.18 1.68 -9.13
N LYS A 72 1.39 2.23 -9.29
CA LYS A 72 1.66 3.53 -9.92
C LYS A 72 0.79 4.64 -9.32
N ILE A 73 0.69 4.66 -7.99
CA ILE A 73 -0.08 5.68 -7.24
C ILE A 73 0.78 6.64 -6.44
N THR A 74 2.06 6.32 -6.22
CA THR A 74 3.04 7.23 -5.64
C THR A 74 4.12 7.59 -6.65
N ASN A 75 4.69 8.78 -6.53
CA ASN A 75 6.04 9.10 -6.98
C ASN A 75 6.94 9.01 -5.75
N ASN A 76 7.97 8.19 -5.81
CA ASN A 76 8.95 8.10 -4.73
C ASN A 76 10.21 8.80 -5.22
N TYR A 77 10.58 9.89 -4.57
CA TYR A 77 11.83 10.59 -4.82
C TYR A 77 12.86 10.12 -3.80
N TYR A 78 14.02 9.69 -4.29
CA TYR A 78 15.17 9.31 -3.48
C TYR A 78 16.37 10.09 -3.98
N GLN A 79 16.93 10.95 -3.12
CA GLN A 79 18.15 11.69 -3.43
C GLN A 79 19.23 11.33 -2.42
N HIS A 80 20.31 10.73 -2.89
CA HIS A 80 21.52 10.55 -2.10
C HIS A 80 22.19 11.92 -1.91
N LEU A 81 22.32 12.36 -0.67
CA LEU A 81 22.91 13.65 -0.31
C LEU A 81 24.42 13.55 -0.04
N GLY A 82 25.00 12.34 -0.18
CA GLY A 82 26.42 12.05 0.07
C GLY A 82 26.66 11.24 1.34
N VAL A 83 27.90 10.78 1.51
CA VAL A 83 28.33 9.82 2.56
C VAL A 83 27.93 10.28 3.97
N ASN A 84 27.97 11.60 4.24
CA ASN A 84 27.70 12.17 5.57
C ASN A 84 26.28 12.73 5.75
N MET A 85 25.53 12.94 4.67
CA MET A 85 24.20 13.58 4.71
C MET A 85 23.03 12.62 4.47
N GLY A 86 23.31 11.36 4.10
CA GLY A 86 22.31 10.31 3.98
C GLY A 86 21.46 10.41 2.71
N THR A 87 20.18 10.02 2.81
CA THR A 87 19.24 10.02 1.67
C THR A 87 18.00 10.82 2.01
N GLU A 88 17.70 11.86 1.23
CA GLU A 88 16.41 12.53 1.28
C GLU A 88 15.38 11.68 0.53
N VAL A 89 14.24 11.43 1.18
CA VAL A 89 13.19 10.61 0.60
C VAL A 89 11.86 11.32 0.73
N TYR A 90 11.17 11.51 -0.40
CA TYR A 90 9.83 12.07 -0.44
C TYR A 90 8.86 11.14 -1.16
N TYR A 91 7.64 11.04 -0.64
CA TYR A 91 6.58 10.20 -1.22
C TYR A 91 5.40 11.07 -1.59
N GLU A 92 5.19 11.30 -2.87
CA GLU A 92 4.05 12.05 -3.36
C GLU A 92 2.94 11.11 -3.81
N LEU A 93 1.68 11.41 -3.48
CA LEU A 93 0.55 10.72 -4.10
C LEU A 93 0.28 11.32 -5.48
N LYS A 94 0.31 10.50 -6.53
CA LYS A 94 -0.01 10.90 -7.92
C LYS A 94 -1.46 11.35 -8.10
N TYR A 95 -2.33 11.00 -7.14
CA TYR A 95 -3.76 11.28 -7.21
C TYR A 95 -4.29 11.59 -5.82
N PHE A 96 -5.44 12.26 -5.77
CA PHE A 96 -6.19 12.39 -4.53
C PHE A 96 -6.41 11.02 -3.85
N LYS A 97 -6.31 11.01 -2.51
CA LYS A 97 -6.44 9.85 -1.64
C LYS A 97 -7.55 8.86 -2.06
N LYS A 98 -8.75 9.38 -2.40
CA LYS A 98 -9.90 8.57 -2.83
C LYS A 98 -9.64 7.81 -4.14
N LYS A 99 -8.94 8.42 -5.10
CA LYS A 99 -8.57 7.79 -6.37
C LYS A 99 -7.47 6.73 -6.15
N CYS A 100 -6.53 6.97 -5.24
CA CYS A 100 -5.55 5.98 -4.81
C CYS A 100 -6.22 4.72 -4.23
N TYR A 101 -7.18 4.87 -3.31
CA TYR A 101 -7.93 3.73 -2.76
C TYR A 101 -8.67 2.94 -3.85
N ARG A 102 -9.33 3.63 -4.79
CA ARG A 102 -10.02 2.98 -5.92
C ARG A 102 -9.05 2.13 -6.76
N LYS A 103 -7.85 2.65 -7.05
CA LYS A 103 -6.81 1.91 -7.79
C LYS A 103 -6.32 0.67 -7.03
N ILE A 104 -6.05 0.80 -5.72
CA ILE A 104 -5.68 -0.35 -4.87
C ILE A 104 -6.77 -1.41 -4.91
N ASN A 105 -8.03 -1.02 -4.65
CA ASN A 105 -9.15 -1.94 -4.63
C ASN A 105 -9.35 -2.64 -5.98
N LYS A 106 -9.22 -1.90 -7.09
CA LYS A 106 -9.30 -2.47 -8.44
C LYS A 106 -8.21 -3.51 -8.67
N TYR A 107 -6.95 -3.22 -8.34
CA TYR A 107 -5.84 -4.16 -8.51
C TYR A 107 -6.10 -5.51 -7.80
N PHE A 108 -6.56 -5.48 -6.54
CA PHE A 108 -6.85 -6.72 -5.81
C PHE A 108 -8.08 -7.47 -6.34
N LYS A 109 -9.10 -6.75 -6.83
CA LYS A 109 -10.26 -7.34 -7.50
C LYS A 109 -9.85 -8.06 -8.78
N ASP A 110 -9.08 -7.38 -9.63
CA ASP A 110 -8.61 -7.92 -10.91
C ASP A 110 -7.68 -9.13 -10.69
N LYS A 111 -6.77 -9.05 -9.69
CA LYS A 111 -5.91 -10.16 -9.30
C LYS A 111 -6.69 -11.39 -8.83
N LYS A 112 -7.78 -11.21 -8.08
CA LYS A 112 -8.66 -12.31 -7.66
C LYS A 112 -9.37 -12.95 -8.87
N ASN A 113 -9.91 -12.12 -9.76
CA ASN A 113 -10.61 -12.57 -10.95
C ASN A 113 -9.68 -13.34 -11.92
N ASN A 114 -8.47 -12.85 -12.13
CA ASN A 114 -7.49 -13.51 -12.99
C ASN A 114 -7.09 -14.90 -12.46
N ARG A 115 -6.89 -15.04 -11.14
CA ARG A 115 -6.64 -16.35 -10.50
C ARG A 115 -7.80 -17.31 -10.68
N PHE A 116 -9.04 -16.82 -10.59
CA PHE A 116 -10.23 -17.65 -10.83
C PHE A 116 -10.30 -18.12 -12.28
N LYS A 117 -10.14 -17.21 -13.25
CA LYS A 117 -10.11 -17.55 -14.68
C LYS A 117 -9.04 -18.60 -15.00
N PHE A 118 -7.83 -18.43 -14.47
CA PHE A 118 -6.74 -19.39 -14.65
C PHE A 118 -7.08 -20.78 -14.11
N ARG A 119 -7.73 -20.88 -12.94
CA ARG A 119 -8.16 -22.17 -12.37
C ARG A 119 -9.25 -22.83 -13.21
N VAL A 120 -10.20 -22.06 -13.73
CA VAL A 120 -11.26 -22.57 -14.61
C VAL A 120 -10.64 -23.10 -15.91
N GLN A 121 -9.75 -22.33 -16.53
CA GLN A 121 -9.06 -22.74 -17.76
C GLN A 121 -8.28 -24.05 -17.56
N LYS A 122 -7.47 -24.12 -16.49
CA LYS A 122 -6.70 -25.33 -16.16
C LYS A 122 -7.60 -26.58 -16.00
N LYS A 123 -8.80 -26.42 -15.43
CA LYS A 123 -9.76 -27.53 -15.31
C LYS A 123 -10.31 -27.94 -16.68
N ILE A 124 -10.70 -26.97 -17.51
CA ILE A 124 -11.18 -27.24 -18.87
C ILE A 124 -10.13 -28.00 -19.68
N ASP A 125 -8.87 -27.55 -19.65
CA ASP A 125 -7.78 -28.17 -20.39
C ASP A 125 -7.51 -29.62 -19.91
N ALA A 126 -7.61 -29.86 -18.60
CA ALA A 126 -7.46 -31.21 -18.03
C ALA A 126 -8.63 -32.17 -18.33
N THR A 127 -9.78 -31.66 -18.80
CA THR A 127 -10.94 -32.50 -19.17
C THR A 127 -10.95 -32.82 -20.67
N LYS A 128 -10.09 -32.17 -21.46
CA LYS A 128 -9.96 -32.35 -22.92
C LYS A 128 -8.86 -33.33 -23.33
N ASN A 129 -8.00 -33.71 -22.39
CA ASN A 129 -6.97 -34.74 -22.53
C ASN A 129 -7.45 -36.01 -21.83
#